data_AF-A0A925X908-F1
#
_entry.id   AF-A0A925X908-F1
#
_cell.length_a   1.000
_cell.length_b   1.000
_cell.length_c   1.000
_cell.angle_alpha   90.00
_cell.angle_beta   90.00
_cell.angle_gamma   90.00
#
_symmetry.space_group_name_H-M   'P 1'
#
loop_
_entity.id
_entity.type
_entity.pdbx_description
1 polymer ?
#
loop_
_entity_poly.entity_id
_entity_poly.type
_entity_poly.pdbx_seq_one_letter_code
_entity_poly.pdbx_strand_id
1 'polypeptide(L)'
;STLVAAIAVALVLTSLYALFFFLGRQKQKKLNALLSEKNLEIEKIATDLRHAHAEVMALSEDLEIKVYERTKKLEIQNQQMRKYAFYNAHKLRGPLARILGLAYIMQIDKNADTIDLMKKIEISAAEMDDVVREINEILTQKNEL
;
A
#
# COMPACT_ATOMS: atom_id res chain seq x y z
N SER A 1 -57.44 75.44 11.33
CA SER A 1 -56.06 75.68 10.83
C SER A 1 -55.05 74.73 11.48
N THR A 2 -55.04 74.56 12.80
CA THR A 2 -54.09 73.69 13.54
C THR A 2 -54.32 72.18 13.34
N LEU A 3 -55.58 71.73 13.34
CA LEU A 3 -55.93 70.32 13.16
C LEU A 3 -55.46 69.77 11.79
N VAL A 4 -55.62 70.57 10.73
CA VAL A 4 -55.19 70.21 9.37
C VAL A 4 -53.67 70.05 9.31
N ALA A 5 -52.92 70.93 9.97
CA ALA A 5 -51.46 70.83 10.04
C ALA A 5 -51.00 69.58 10.82
N ALA A 6 -51.66 69.24 11.92
CA ALA A 6 -51.34 68.03 12.70
C ALA A 6 -51.56 66.73 11.91
N ILE A 7 -52.66 66.65 11.14
CA ILE A 7 -52.94 65.50 10.27
C ILE A 7 -51.89 65.40 9.17
N ALA A 8 -51.51 66.51 8.55
CA ALA A 8 -50.47 66.52 7.52
C ALA A 8 -49.12 66.00 8.05
N VAL A 9 -48.71 66.43 9.25
CA VAL A 9 -47.47 65.95 9.88
C VAL A 9 -47.56 64.46 10.20
N ALA A 10 -48.68 64.00 10.75
CA ALA A 10 -48.88 62.58 11.04
C ALA A 10 -48.80 61.71 9.77
N LEU A 11 -49.41 62.16 8.66
CA LEU A 11 -49.33 61.47 7.37
C LEU A 11 -47.91 61.41 6.80
N VAL A 12 -47.13 62.48 6.96
CA VAL A 12 -45.72 62.50 6.56
C VAL A 12 -44.90 61.51 7.40
N LEU A 13 -45.09 61.50 8.72
CA LEU A 13 -44.37 60.59 9.62
C LEU A 13 -44.71 59.12 9.35
N THR A 14 -45.99 58.80 9.13
CA THR A 14 -46.40 57.42 8.78
C THR A 14 -45.86 57.01 7.42
N SER A 15 -45.81 57.92 6.46
CA SER A 15 -45.23 57.66 5.13
C SER A 15 -43.72 57.41 5.20
N LEU A 16 -42.99 58.22 5.98
CA LEU A 16 -41.56 58.03 6.22
C LEU A 16 -41.26 56.71 6.94
N TYR A 17 -42.05 56.37 7.98
CA TYR A 17 -41.93 55.11 8.70
C TYR A 17 -42.22 53.90 7.79
N ALA A 18 -43.29 53.96 6.98
CA ALA A 18 -43.63 52.91 6.03
C ALA A 18 -42.51 52.70 4.99
N LEU A 19 -41.90 53.79 4.49
CA LEU A 19 -40.79 53.74 3.54
C LEU A 19 -39.54 53.11 4.18
N PHE A 20 -39.16 53.54 5.40
CA PHE A 20 -38.04 52.95 6.15
C PHE A 20 -38.24 51.45 6.39
N PHE A 21 -39.44 51.05 6.82
CA PHE A 21 -39.78 49.65 7.07
C PHE A 21 -39.80 48.81 5.78
N PHE A 22 -40.27 49.36 4.66
CA PHE A 22 -40.27 48.71 3.36
C PHE A 22 -38.84 48.48 2.84
N LEU A 23 -37.96 49.47 2.95
CA LEU A 23 -36.55 49.34 2.58
C LEU A 23 -35.81 48.33 3.47
N GLY A 24 -36.06 48.35 4.77
CA GLY A 24 -35.53 47.36 5.72
C GLY A 24 -35.95 45.94 5.36
N ARG A 25 -37.24 45.72 5.07
CA ARG A 25 -37.76 44.42 4.60
C ARG A 25 -37.12 43.97 3.30
N GLN A 26 -36.88 44.87 2.33
CA GLN A 26 -36.21 44.51 1.08
C GLN A 26 -34.77 44.04 1.31
N LYS A 27 -34.00 44.74 2.15
CA LYS A 27 -32.63 44.34 2.50
C LYS A 27 -32.61 42.99 3.20
N GLN A 28 -33.53 42.75 4.14
CA GLN A 28 -33.64 41.48 4.85
C GLN A 28 -33.95 40.32 3.90
N LYS A 29 -34.86 40.51 2.93
CA LYS A 29 -35.17 39.48 1.92
C LYS A 29 -33.95 39.13 1.07
N LYS A 30 -33.19 40.13 0.60
CA LYS A 30 -31.97 39.91 -0.20
C LYS A 30 -30.90 39.17 0.60
N LEU A 31 -30.68 39.59 1.86
CA LEU A 31 -29.70 38.95 2.72
C LEU A 31 -30.08 37.49 3.03
N ASN A 32 -31.35 37.22 3.33
CA ASN A 32 -31.83 35.86 3.57
C ASN A 32 -31.75 34.99 2.31
N ALA A 33 -32.01 35.55 1.12
CA ALA A 33 -31.87 34.83 -0.14
C ALA A 33 -30.39 34.45 -0.40
N LEU A 34 -29.46 35.39 -0.23
CA LEU A 34 -28.02 35.13 -0.35
C LEU A 34 -27.53 34.10 0.68
N LEU A 35 -28.01 34.19 1.93
CA LEU A 35 -27.68 33.22 2.97
C LEU A 35 -28.18 31.82 2.61
N SER A 36 -29.40 31.71 2.07
CA SER A 36 -29.94 30.44 1.59
C SER A 36 -29.15 29.87 0.42
N GLU A 37 -28.72 30.71 -0.52
CA GLU A 37 -27.87 30.32 -1.64
C GLU A 37 -26.52 29.77 -1.17
N LYS A 38 -25.87 30.49 -0.24
CA LYS A 38 -24.58 30.06 0.33
C LYS A 38 -24.70 28.80 1.17
N ASN A 39 -25.80 28.63 1.90
CA ASN A 39 -26.06 27.38 2.62
C ASN A 39 -26.20 26.19 1.67
N LEU A 40 -26.91 26.37 0.55
CA LEU A 40 -27.02 25.33 -0.48
C LEU A 40 -25.67 25.00 -1.12
N GLU A 41 -24.85 26.02 -1.39
CA GLU A 41 -23.49 25.84 -1.91
C GLU A 41 -22.61 25.05 -0.94
N ILE A 42 -22.63 25.40 0.35
CA ILE A 42 -21.90 24.68 1.41
C ILE A 42 -22.37 23.24 1.51
N GLU A 43 -23.68 22.99 1.44
CA GLU A 43 -24.24 21.64 1.50
C GLU A 43 -23.79 20.78 0.31
N LYS A 44 -23.77 21.37 -0.89
CA LYS A 44 -23.26 20.72 -2.09
C LYS A 44 -21.78 20.38 -1.93
N ILE A 45 -20.95 21.35 -1.52
CA ILE A 45 -19.51 21.13 -1.31
C ILE A 45 -19.27 20.05 -0.25
N ALA A 46 -20.01 20.08 0.86
CA ALA A 46 -19.89 19.09 1.92
C ALA A 46 -20.25 17.68 1.41
N THR A 47 -21.26 17.57 0.56
CA THR A 47 -21.67 16.30 -0.05
C THR A 47 -20.60 15.80 -1.02
N ASP A 48 -20.13 16.66 -1.93
CA ASP A 48 -19.06 16.33 -2.89
C ASP A 48 -17.78 15.89 -2.14
N LEU A 49 -17.41 16.59 -1.06
CA LEU A 49 -16.26 16.25 -0.22
C LEU A 49 -16.43 14.89 0.48
N ARG A 50 -17.62 14.58 0.99
CA ARG A 50 -17.89 13.26 1.60
C ARG A 50 -17.76 12.14 0.57
N HIS A 51 -18.25 12.34 -0.66
CA HIS A 51 -18.12 11.35 -1.73
C HIS A 51 -16.66 11.12 -2.10
N ALA A 52 -15.90 12.19 -2.34
CA ALA A 52 -14.46 12.08 -2.63
C ALA A 52 -13.69 11.40 -1.49
N HIS A 53 -14.01 11.73 -0.23
CA HIS A 53 -13.40 11.08 0.92
C HIS A 53 -13.71 9.58 0.97
N ALA A 54 -14.96 9.18 0.72
CA ALA A 54 -15.34 7.77 0.68
C ALA A 54 -14.61 6.99 -0.42
N GLU A 55 -14.43 7.60 -1.60
CA GLU A 55 -13.67 7.00 -2.71
C GLU A 55 -12.18 6.82 -2.35
N VAL A 56 -11.56 7.85 -1.77
CA VAL A 56 -10.16 7.77 -1.32
C VAL A 56 -9.98 6.70 -0.25
N MET A 57 -10.90 6.59 0.71
CA MET A 57 -10.84 5.55 1.74
C MET A 57 -10.95 4.14 1.15
N ALA A 58 -11.89 3.92 0.23
CA ALA A 58 -12.06 2.64 -0.45
C ALA A 58 -10.81 2.26 -1.27
N LEU A 59 -10.20 3.22 -1.96
CA LEU A 59 -8.96 3.00 -2.69
C LEU A 59 -7.78 2.72 -1.75
N SER A 60 -7.71 3.42 -0.61
CA SER A 60 -6.67 3.19 0.40
C SER A 60 -6.73 1.77 0.96
N GLU A 61 -7.92 1.29 1.30
CA GLU A 61 -8.13 -0.07 1.81
C GLU A 61 -7.72 -1.13 0.78
N ASP A 62 -8.14 -0.98 -0.48
CA ASP A 62 -7.75 -1.90 -1.57
C ASP A 62 -6.22 -1.90 -1.81
N LEU A 63 -5.58 -0.72 -1.75
CA LEU A 63 -4.13 -0.61 -1.87
C LEU A 63 -3.40 -1.27 -0.70
N GLU A 64 -3.88 -1.10 0.53
CA GLU A 64 -3.30 -1.74 1.70
C GLU A 64 -3.35 -3.27 1.60
N ILE A 65 -4.49 -3.83 1.16
CA ILE A 65 -4.64 -5.26 0.92
C ILE A 65 -3.63 -5.74 -0.12
N LYS A 66 -3.54 -5.06 -1.27
CA LYS A 66 -2.60 -5.42 -2.35
C LYS A 66 -1.15 -5.31 -1.91
N VAL A 67 -0.80 -4.27 -1.14
CA VAL A 67 0.54 -4.09 -0.59
C VAL A 67 0.87 -5.22 0.38
N TYR A 68 -0.06 -5.57 1.26
CA TYR A 68 0.12 -6.67 2.21
C TYR A 68 0.33 -8.01 1.51
N GLU A 69 -0.53 -8.36 0.54
CA GLU A 69 -0.43 -9.60 -0.23
C GLU A 69 0.91 -9.71 -0.97
N ARG A 70 1.32 -8.64 -1.66
CA ARG A 70 2.59 -8.61 -2.38
C ARG A 70 3.79 -8.66 -1.43
N THR A 71 3.72 -7.96 -0.31
CA THR A 71 4.80 -7.96 0.69
C THR A 71 4.97 -9.37 1.27
N LYS A 72 3.87 -10.02 1.66
CA LYS A 72 3.90 -11.40 2.15
C LYS A 72 4.49 -12.36 1.12
N LYS A 73 4.10 -12.23 -0.16
CA LYS A 73 4.67 -13.04 -1.24
C LYS A 73 6.18 -12.82 -1.40
N LEU A 74 6.62 -11.56 -1.39
CA LEU A 74 8.04 -11.21 -1.49
C LEU A 74 8.85 -11.71 -0.29
N GLU A 75 8.31 -11.64 0.93
CA GLU A 75 8.96 -12.16 2.12
C GLU A 75 9.17 -13.67 2.04
N ILE A 76 8.17 -14.41 1.56
CA ILE A 76 8.26 -15.86 1.35
C ILE A 76 9.34 -16.17 0.31
N GLN A 77 9.33 -15.49 -0.83
CA GLN A 77 10.33 -15.66 -1.89
C GLN A 77 11.74 -15.30 -1.42
N ASN A 78 11.89 -14.21 -0.67
CA ASN A 78 13.18 -13.78 -0.14
C ASN A 78 13.72 -14.82 0.87
N GLN A 79 12.87 -15.34 1.75
CA GLN A 79 13.25 -16.42 2.67
C GLN A 79 13.71 -17.68 1.90
N GLN A 80 13.04 -18.04 0.81
CA GLN A 80 13.45 -19.16 -0.06
C GLN A 80 14.82 -18.90 -0.69
N MET A 81 15.03 -17.72 -1.30
CA MET A 81 16.31 -17.35 -1.91
C MET A 81 17.45 -17.38 -0.89
N ARG A 82 17.22 -16.89 0.34
CA ARG A 82 18.24 -16.96 1.41
C ARG A 82 18.59 -18.39 1.78
N LYS A 83 17.59 -19.27 1.93
CA LYS A 83 17.84 -20.70 2.18
C LYS A 83 18.64 -21.33 1.05
N TYR A 84 18.21 -21.13 -0.21
CA TYR A 84 18.90 -21.65 -1.38
C TYR A 84 20.38 -21.20 -1.43
N ALA A 85 20.62 -19.90 -1.23
CA ALA A 85 21.97 -19.35 -1.20
C ALA A 85 22.84 -19.99 -0.10
N PHE A 86 22.26 -20.22 1.09
CA PHE A 86 22.95 -20.91 2.18
C PHE A 86 23.35 -22.34 1.80
N TYR A 87 22.41 -23.14 1.28
CA TYR A 87 22.68 -24.52 0.87
C TYR A 87 23.72 -24.61 -0.23
N ASN A 88 23.62 -23.76 -1.26
CA ASN A 88 24.58 -23.73 -2.35
C ASN A 88 25.99 -23.36 -1.85
N ALA A 89 26.10 -22.28 -1.06
CA ALA A 89 27.40 -21.80 -0.59
C ALA A 89 28.07 -22.72 0.45
N HIS A 90 27.31 -23.26 1.40
CA HIS A 90 27.89 -23.97 2.56
C HIS A 90 27.80 -25.49 2.46
N LYS A 91 26.72 -26.02 1.88
CA LYS A 91 26.50 -27.48 1.84
C LYS A 91 26.89 -28.10 0.51
N LEU A 92 26.59 -27.47 -0.62
CA LEU A 92 26.87 -28.03 -1.94
C LEU A 92 28.35 -27.86 -2.34
N ARG A 93 28.92 -26.69 -2.00
CA ARG A 93 30.32 -26.37 -2.37
C ARG A 93 31.35 -27.29 -1.70
N GLY A 94 31.08 -27.78 -0.49
CA GLY A 94 31.97 -28.68 0.26
C GLY A 94 32.28 -29.99 -0.47
N PRO A 95 31.28 -30.85 -0.74
CA PRO A 95 31.50 -32.12 -1.46
C PRO A 95 32.02 -31.89 -2.87
N LEU A 96 31.56 -30.85 -3.58
CA LEU A 96 32.08 -30.51 -4.91
C LEU A 96 33.59 -30.19 -4.88
N ALA A 97 34.03 -29.34 -3.94
CA ALA A 97 35.45 -29.03 -3.78
C ALA A 97 36.26 -30.28 -3.43
N ARG A 98 35.69 -31.20 -2.64
CA ARG A 98 36.34 -32.48 -2.29
C ARG A 98 36.50 -33.37 -3.51
N ILE A 99 35.47 -33.53 -4.33
CA ILE A 99 35.53 -34.29 -5.59
C ILE A 99 36.60 -33.72 -6.51
N LEU A 100 36.60 -32.41 -6.73
CA LEU A 100 37.58 -31.73 -7.58
C LEU A 100 39.01 -31.91 -7.06
N GLY A 101 39.22 -31.80 -5.74
CA GLY A 101 40.52 -32.00 -5.11
C GLY A 101 41.02 -33.45 -5.23
N LEU A 102 40.16 -34.43 -4.99
CA LEU A 102 40.50 -35.85 -5.13
C LEU A 102 40.80 -36.21 -6.59
N ALA A 103 39.99 -35.73 -7.53
CA ALA A 103 40.22 -35.92 -8.97
C ALA A 103 41.55 -35.27 -9.42
N TYR A 104 41.90 -34.11 -8.86
CA TYR A 104 43.18 -33.48 -9.12
C TYR A 104 44.35 -34.31 -8.59
N ILE A 105 44.28 -34.83 -7.35
CA ILE A 105 45.31 -35.71 -6.77
C ILE A 105 45.53 -36.95 -7.66
N MET A 106 44.45 -37.58 -8.13
CA MET A 106 44.53 -38.74 -9.05
C MET A 106 45.27 -38.42 -10.35
N GLN A 107 45.26 -37.17 -10.82
CA GLN A 107 45.96 -36.75 -12.04
C GLN A 107 47.44 -36.45 -11.81
N ILE A 108 47.80 -35.92 -10.64
CA ILE A 108 49.17 -35.44 -10.38
C ILE A 108 50.06 -36.46 -9.67
N ASP A 109 49.51 -37.40 -8.90
CA ASP A 109 50.26 -38.39 -8.14
C ASP A 109 50.13 -39.79 -8.76
N LYS A 110 51.22 -40.26 -9.38
CA LYS A 110 51.30 -41.57 -10.05
C LYS A 110 51.31 -42.76 -9.08
N ASN A 111 51.59 -42.52 -7.80
CA ASN A 111 51.61 -43.56 -6.77
C ASN A 111 50.34 -43.54 -5.91
N ALA A 112 49.40 -42.63 -6.19
CA ALA A 112 48.18 -42.53 -5.43
C ALA A 112 47.35 -43.82 -5.52
N ASP A 113 46.78 -44.22 -4.39
CA ASP A 113 45.83 -45.32 -4.34
C ASP A 113 44.51 -44.87 -5.01
N THR A 114 44.41 -45.14 -6.30
CA THR A 114 43.27 -44.75 -7.12
C THR A 114 41.97 -45.39 -6.67
N ILE A 115 42.02 -46.58 -6.05
CA ILE A 115 40.84 -47.26 -5.52
C ILE A 115 40.33 -46.52 -4.28
N ASP A 116 41.21 -46.13 -3.35
CA ASP A 116 40.82 -45.34 -2.17
C ASP A 116 40.30 -43.95 -2.56
N LEU A 117 40.97 -43.25 -3.47
CA LEU A 117 40.52 -41.95 -3.96
C LEU A 117 39.17 -42.03 -4.67
N MET A 118 38.93 -43.08 -5.46
CA MET A 118 37.65 -43.30 -6.13
C MET A 118 36.52 -43.51 -5.13
N LYS A 119 36.76 -44.31 -4.05
CA LYS A 119 35.78 -44.48 -2.96
C LYS A 119 35.45 -43.16 -2.27
N LYS A 120 36.46 -42.31 -2.00
CA LYS A 120 36.23 -40.99 -1.39
C LYS A 120 35.45 -40.04 -2.30
N ILE A 121 35.67 -40.12 -3.62
CA ILE A 121 34.88 -39.38 -4.61
C ILE A 121 33.43 -39.88 -4.60
N GLU A 122 33.20 -41.19 -4.58
CA GLU A 122 31.86 -41.78 -4.53
C GLU A 122 31.08 -41.32 -3.29
N ILE A 123 31.71 -41.35 -2.11
CA ILE A 123 31.12 -40.84 -0.87
C ILE A 123 30.78 -39.34 -1.02
N SER A 124 31.70 -38.54 -1.56
CA SER A 124 31.47 -37.10 -1.73
C SER A 124 30.38 -36.81 -2.77
N ALA A 125 30.26 -37.62 -3.80
CA ALA A 125 29.21 -37.52 -4.81
C ALA A 125 27.84 -37.87 -4.22
N ALA A 126 27.77 -38.90 -3.37
CA ALA A 126 26.56 -39.25 -2.64
C ALA A 126 26.14 -38.11 -1.69
N GLU A 127 27.07 -37.55 -0.91
CA GLU A 127 26.81 -36.36 -0.08
C GLU A 127 26.27 -35.18 -0.90
N MET A 128 26.80 -34.98 -2.11
CA MET A 128 26.34 -33.92 -3.01
C MET A 128 24.92 -34.18 -3.52
N ASP A 129 24.58 -35.44 -3.88
CA ASP A 129 23.23 -35.83 -4.29
C ASP A 129 22.21 -35.61 -3.17
N ASP A 130 22.57 -35.95 -1.93
CA ASP A 130 21.72 -35.71 -0.75
C ASP A 130 21.44 -34.21 -0.56
N VAL A 131 22.45 -33.35 -0.72
CA VAL A 131 22.27 -31.89 -0.65
C VAL A 131 21.38 -31.38 -1.78
N VAL A 132 21.52 -31.91 -3.00
CA VAL A 132 20.66 -31.54 -4.13
C VAL A 132 19.20 -31.95 -3.88
N ARG A 133 18.96 -33.14 -3.32
CA ARG A 133 17.62 -33.58 -2.91
C ARG A 133 17.04 -32.66 -1.84
N GLU A 134 17.81 -32.31 -0.81
CA GLU A 134 17.37 -31.39 0.26
C GLU A 134 16.98 -30.01 -0.31
N ILE A 135 17.74 -29.49 -1.29
CA ILE A 135 17.40 -28.25 -1.99
C ILE A 135 16.08 -28.39 -2.76
N ASN A 136 15.89 -29.47 -3.50
CA ASN A 136 14.67 -29.71 -4.28
C ASN A 136 13.43 -29.89 -3.39
N GLU A 137 13.56 -30.56 -2.25
CA GLU A 137 12.47 -30.70 -1.27
C GLU A 137 12.04 -29.34 -0.74
N ILE A 138 12.98 -28.47 -0.37
CA ILE A 138 12.69 -27.10 0.11
C ILE A 138 11.94 -26.28 -0.95
N LEU A 139 12.24 -26.48 -2.23
CA LEU A 139 11.57 -25.80 -3.34
C LEU A 139 10.16 -26.35 -3.57
N THR A 140 9.98 -27.67 -3.50
CA THR A 140 8.70 -28.33 -3.79
C THR A 140 7.68 -28.16 -2.66
N GLN A 141 8.12 -28.32 -1.41
CA GLN A 141 7.24 -28.35 -0.23
C GLN A 141 6.53 -27.01 0.07
N LYS A 142 6.96 -25.91 -0.56
CA LYS A 142 6.34 -24.58 -0.42
C LYS A 142 5.63 -24.08 -1.69
N ASN A 143 5.71 -24.81 -2.81
CA ASN A 143 4.91 -24.49 -4.01
C ASN A 143 3.46 -24.98 -3.89
N GLU A 144 3.17 -25.85 -2.90
CA GLU A 144 1.85 -26.41 -2.61
C GLU A 144 1.08 -25.67 -1.49
N LEU A 145 1.68 -24.63 -0.89
CA LEU A 145 1.10 -23.74 0.13
C LEU A 145 0.95 -22.32 -0.41
#